data_AF-A0A090W1A1-F1
#
_entry.id   AF-A0A090W1A1-F1
#
_cell.length_a   1.000
_cell.length_b   1.000
_cell.length_c   1.000
_cell.angle_alpha   90.00
_cell.angle_beta   90.00
_cell.angle_gamma   90.00
#
_symmetry.space_group_name_H-M   'P 1'
#
loop_
_entity.id
_entity.type
_entity.pdbx_description
1 polymer ?
#
loop_
_entity_poly.entity_id
_entity_poly.type
_entity_poly.pdbx_seq_one_letter_code
_entity_poly.pdbx_strand_id
1 'polypeptide(L)' 'MSLIGPRPLRVHYLPYYTKEEAVRHTVKPGVTGLAQVSGRNALSWDDKLALDIKYVHTITF' A
#
# COMPACT_ATOMS: atom_id res chain seq x y z
N MET A 1 9.06 -3.65 9.22
CA MET A 1 7.71 -4.28 9.24
C MET A 1 6.91 -3.70 10.40
N SER A 2 5.61 -3.53 10.20
CA SER A 2 4.58 -3.00 11.13
C SER A 2 3.42 -4.01 11.21
N LEU A 3 2.54 -3.88 12.22
CA LEU A 3 1.29 -4.67 12.25
C LEU A 3 0.32 -4.20 11.17
N ILE A 4 0.16 -2.88 11.03
CA ILE A 4 -0.70 -2.21 10.05
C ILE A 4 0.17 -1.38 9.10
N GLY A 5 -0.05 -1.52 7.79
CA GLY A 5 0.66 -0.81 6.73
C GLY A 5 0.48 -1.44 5.34
N PRO A 6 0.95 -0.76 4.27
CA PRO A 6 0.89 -1.28 2.92
C PRO A 6 1.58 -2.64 2.81
N ARG A 7 1.00 -3.56 2.04
CA ARG A 7 1.61 -4.89 1.86
C ARG A 7 2.92 -4.77 1.07
N PRO A 8 3.99 -5.49 1.44
CA PRO A 8 5.19 -5.53 0.62
C PRO A 8 4.89 -6.28 -0.68
N LEU A 9 5.21 -5.64 -1.80
CA LEU A 9 5.06 -6.19 -3.14
C LEU A 9 6.42 -6.67 -3.65
N ARG A 10 6.42 -7.49 -4.70
CA ARG A 10 7.65 -8.02 -5.28
C ARG A 10 8.50 -6.88 -5.86
N VAL A 11 9.82 -6.99 -5.72
CA VAL A 11 10.79 -5.98 -6.21
C VAL A 11 10.70 -5.73 -7.72
N HIS A 12 10.25 -6.72 -8.49
CA HIS A 12 10.04 -6.57 -9.93
C HIS A 12 9.02 -5.48 -10.28
N TYR A 13 8.14 -5.09 -9.35
CA TYR A 13 7.16 -4.03 -9.58
C TYR A 13 7.72 -2.61 -9.45
N LEU A 14 8.94 -2.45 -8.91
CA LEU A 14 9.54 -1.14 -8.66
C LEU A 14 9.56 -0.19 -9.87
N PRO A 15 9.83 -0.65 -11.12
CA PRO A 15 9.85 0.23 -12.28
C PRO A 15 8.47 0.72 -12.73
N TYR A 16 7.38 0.08 -12.27
CA TYR A 16 6.02 0.39 -12.71
C TYR A 16 5.31 1.40 -11.83
N TYR A 17 5.88 1.75 -10.67
CA TYR A 17 5.26 2.75 -9.80
C TYR A 17 5.35 4.14 -10.41
N THR A 18 4.25 4.87 -10.30
CA THR A 18 4.29 6.32 -10.43
C THR A 18 5.01 6.95 -9.24
N LYS A 19 5.38 8.23 -9.36
CA LYS A 19 5.98 8.98 -8.24
C LYS A 19 5.06 9.04 -7.02
N GLU A 20 3.74 9.07 -7.25
CA GLU A 20 2.72 9.12 -6.20
C GLU A 20 2.60 7.76 -5.50
N GLU A 21 2.56 6.67 -6.26
CA GLU A 21 2.47 5.32 -5.70
C GLU A 21 3.72 4.93 -4.91
N ALA A 22 4.89 5.42 -5.31
CA ALA A 22 6.14 5.20 -4.60
C ALA A 22 6.12 5.73 -3.15
N VAL A 23 5.23 6.68 -2.83
CA VAL A 23 5.03 7.20 -1.47
C VAL A 23 4.63 6.09 -0.48
N ARG A 24 4.04 4.98 -0.95
CA ARG A 24 3.77 3.79 -0.13
C ARG A 24 5.00 3.26 0.62
N HIS A 25 6.20 3.50 0.08
CA HIS A 25 7.46 3.03 0.64
C HIS A 25 8.02 3.92 1.77
N THR A 26 7.38 5.05 2.04
CA THR A 26 7.77 5.97 3.13
C THR A 26 7.38 5.47 4.52
N VAL A 27 6.47 4.50 4.59
CA VAL A 27 6.03 3.85 5.84
C VAL A 27 6.49 2.41 5.91
N LYS A 28 6.58 1.86 7.12
CA LYS A 28 6.92 0.44 7.31
C LYS A 28 5.81 -0.45 6.73
N PRO A 29 6.14 -1.48 5.94
CA PRO A 29 5.14 -2.40 5.40
C PRO A 29 4.43 -3.17 6.52
N GLY A 30 3.14 -3.47 6.32
CA GLY A 30 2.25 -4.08 7.30
C GLY A 30 1.97 -5.57 7.07
N VAL A 31 1.63 -6.28 8.15
CA VAL A 31 1.01 -7.62 8.07
C VAL A 31 -0.39 -7.51 7.45
N THR A 32 -1.16 -6.54 7.92
CA THR A 32 -2.44 -6.10 7.34
C THR A 32 -2.38 -4.61 7.00
N GLY A 33 -3.38 -4.09 6.32
CA GLY A 33 -3.41 -2.71 5.85
C GLY A 33 -4.76 -2.35 5.22
N LEU A 34 -4.92 -1.10 4.83
CA LEU A 34 -6.19 -0.58 4.31
C LEU A 34 -6.65 -1.35 3.07
N ALA A 35 -5.76 -1.57 2.09
CA ALA A 35 -6.07 -2.36 0.90
C ALA A 35 -6.49 -3.81 1.23
N GLN A 36 -5.90 -4.42 2.27
CA GLN A 36 -6.24 -5.78 2.69
C GLN A 36 -7.64 -5.89 3.28
N VAL A 37 -8.13 -4.89 4.01
CA VAL A 37 -9.45 -4.92 4.64
C VAL A 37 -10.56 -4.36 3.74
N SER A 38 -10.23 -3.55 2.74
CA SER A 38 -11.20 -2.90 1.85
C SER A 38 -11.61 -3.72 0.61
N GLY A 39 -11.10 -4.94 0.44
CA GLY A 39 -11.50 -5.82 -0.67
C GLY A 39 -10.45 -6.83 -1.10
N ARG A 40 -9.20 -6.68 -0.67
CA ARG A 40 -8.11 -7.66 -0.85
C ARG A 40 -7.94 -8.08 -2.31
N ASN A 41 -8.37 -9.29 -2.68
CA ASN A 41 -8.16 -9.82 -4.04
C ASN A 41 -9.19 -9.31 -5.04
N ALA A 42 -10.31 -8.75 -4.58
CA ALA A 42 -11.35 -8.17 -5.45
C ALA A 42 -10.96 -6.79 -5.99
N LEU A 43 -9.98 -6.13 -5.37
CA LEU A 43 -9.50 -4.81 -5.80
C LEU A 43 -8.57 -4.94 -7.00
N SER A 44 -8.71 -4.02 -7.95
CA SER A 44 -7.73 -3.82 -9.02
C SER A 44 -6.37 -3.40 -8.43
N TRP A 45 -5.34 -3.38 -9.28
CA TRP A 45 -4.03 -2.87 -8.86
C TRP A 45 -4.11 -1.40 -8.48
N ASP A 46 -4.72 -0.58 -9.32
CA ASP A 46 -4.86 0.86 -9.12
C ASP A 46 -5.62 1.16 -7.81
N ASP A 47 -6.71 0.44 -7.54
CA ASP A 47 -7.47 0.60 -6.28
C ASP A 47 -6.64 0.24 -5.05
N LYS A 48 -5.83 -0.82 -5.12
CA LYS A 48 -4.93 -1.21 -4.02
C LYS A 48 -3.88 -0.13 -3.77
N LEU A 49 -3.25 0.36 -4.84
CA LEU A 49 -2.22 1.40 -4.75
C LEU A 49 -2.81 2.71 -4.22
N ALA A 50 -4.00 3.09 -4.67
CA ALA A 50 -4.72 4.26 -4.16
C ALA A 50 -5.03 4.16 -2.66
N LEU A 51 -5.44 2.98 -2.18
CA LEU A 51 -5.65 2.75 -0.74
C LEU A 51 -4.35 2.76 0.06
N ASP A 52 -3.26 2.24 -0.50
CA ASP A 52 -1.94 2.30 0.14
C ASP A 52 -1.45 3.74 0.26
N ILE A 53 -1.63 4.57 -0.77
CA ILE A 53 -1.34 6.01 -0.75
C ILE A 53 -2.22 6.72 0.28
N LYS A 54 -3.54 6.45 0.26
CA LYS A 54 -4.49 7.02 1.23
C LYS A 54 -4.07 6.70 2.66
N TYR A 55 -3.69 5.45 2.93
CA TYR A 55 -3.20 5.05 4.24
C TYR A 55 -1.99 5.88 4.67
N VAL A 56 -1.01 6.10 3.79
CA VAL A 56 0.17 6.93 4.12
C VAL A 56 -0.22 8.35 4.49
N HIS A 57 -1.18 8.95 3.79
CA HIS A 57 -1.60 10.33 4.06
C HIS A 57 -2.48 10.49 5.30
N THR A 58 -3.22 9.45 5.68
CA THR A 58 -4.20 9.53 6.78
C THR A 58 -3.79 8.72 8.00
N ILE A 59 -2.58 8.16 8.06
CA ILE A 59 -2.13 7.35 9.19
C ILE A 59 -2.03 8.23 10.45
N THR A 60 -2.81 7.86 11.46
CA THR A 60 -2.77 8.46 12.81
C THR A 60 -2.80 7.34 13.86
N PHE A 61 -2.60 7.69 15.13
CA PHE A 61 -2.85 6.79 16.26
C PHE A 61 -4.36 6.67 16.53
#